data_AF-A0A3N5YBW1-F1
#
_entry.id   AF-A0A3N5YBW1-F1
#
_cell.length_a   1.000
_cell.length_b   1.000
_cell.length_c   1.000
_cell.angle_alpha   90.00
_cell.angle_beta   90.00
_cell.angle_gamma   90.00
#
_symmetry.space_group_name_H-M   'P 1'
#
loop_
_entity.id
_entity.type
_entity.pdbx_description
1 polymer ?
#
loop_
_entity_poly.entity_id
_entity_poly.type
_entity_poly.pdbx_seq_one_letter_code
_entity_poly.pdbx_strand_id
1 'polypeptide(L)'
;MLLTTFPRRKDFERSTEVLNTIGLSYQVVDPSPGYRLVGVPAIVLEEEALRQLTCSETGEFYCSGWVNFQPATQSIPLEEPELFPEDRLGTVAIMVLGPCVADLKKIRLIAHISCDLSEIFPYLNAEMTSACFNAGGPSLVFMEGYRMISLLPDRIAVAKADDIVDAWRVLERVRRLVNRCWERRSALTPCYERRRKPPAIEIYKRLPATNCRACGEATCLAFALRLWSGEVAVSQCSAVFDGQYAHLKDALLQLCSGMGMRIEEGQEEL
;
A
#
# COMPACT_ATOMS: atom_id res chain seq x y z
N MET A 1 2.07 14.64 -19.72
CA MET A 1 1.00 13.61 -19.63
C MET A 1 0.43 13.52 -18.22
N LEU A 2 -0.90 13.40 -18.15
CA LEU A 2 -1.70 13.23 -16.95
C LEU A 2 -2.43 11.89 -17.02
N LEU A 3 -2.64 11.26 -15.87
CA LEU A 3 -3.34 9.99 -15.74
C LEU A 3 -4.60 10.16 -14.90
N THR A 4 -5.65 9.44 -15.28
CA THR A 4 -6.85 9.24 -14.46
C THR A 4 -7.30 7.78 -14.46
N THR A 5 -8.16 7.43 -13.51
CA THR A 5 -8.82 6.12 -13.40
C THR A 5 -10.30 6.34 -13.05
N PHE A 6 -11.04 5.24 -12.93
CA PHE A 6 -12.50 5.25 -12.84
C PHE A 6 -12.98 4.33 -11.72
N PRO A 7 -14.10 4.68 -11.05
CA PRO A 7 -14.70 3.80 -10.05
C PRO A 7 -15.20 2.48 -10.65
N ARG A 8 -15.75 2.49 -11.87
CA ARG A 8 -16.31 1.32 -12.53
C ARG A 8 -15.97 1.30 -14.02
N ARG A 9 -16.00 0.10 -14.60
CA ARG A 9 -15.71 -0.12 -16.03
C ARG A 9 -16.62 0.68 -16.97
N LYS A 10 -17.92 0.79 -16.64
CA LYS A 10 -18.87 1.61 -17.39
C LYS A 10 -18.50 3.10 -17.43
N ASP A 11 -17.84 3.60 -16.38
CA ASP A 11 -17.45 5.01 -16.29
C ASP A 11 -16.21 5.26 -17.19
N PHE A 12 -15.29 4.28 -17.26
CA PHE A 12 -14.21 4.25 -18.25
C PHE A 12 -14.76 4.22 -19.69
N GLU A 13 -15.68 3.29 -19.99
CA GLU A 13 -16.28 3.11 -21.32
C GLU A 13 -16.95 4.42 -21.79
N ARG A 14 -17.82 5.00 -20.95
CA ARG A 14 -18.47 6.29 -21.25
C ARG A 14 -17.46 7.43 -21.44
N SER A 15 -16.38 7.45 -20.67
CA SER A 15 -15.34 8.49 -20.79
C SER A 15 -14.52 8.33 -22.08
N THR A 16 -14.26 7.11 -22.53
CA THR A 16 -13.61 6.86 -23.82
C THR A 16 -14.51 7.27 -25.00
N GLU A 17 -15.82 7.07 -24.91
CA GLU A 17 -16.78 7.56 -25.92
C GLU A 17 -16.74 9.09 -26.06
N VAL A 18 -16.66 9.81 -24.93
CA VAL A 18 -16.51 11.27 -24.91
C VAL A 18 -15.20 11.69 -25.60
N LEU A 19 -14.07 11.08 -25.25
CA LEU A 19 -12.78 11.39 -25.87
C LEU A 19 -12.78 11.13 -27.38
N ASN A 20 -13.35 10.00 -27.81
CA ASN A 20 -13.48 9.65 -29.22
C ASN A 20 -14.38 10.64 -29.98
N THR A 21 -15.47 11.10 -29.36
CA THR A 21 -16.40 12.07 -29.96
C THR A 21 -15.75 13.43 -30.19
N ILE A 22 -14.90 13.87 -29.26
CA ILE A 22 -14.13 15.12 -29.38
C ILE A 22 -12.94 14.94 -30.36
N GLY A 23 -12.50 13.71 -30.60
CA GLY A 23 -11.34 13.40 -31.43
C GLY A 23 -10.01 13.52 -30.68
N LEU A 24 -10.02 13.35 -29.35
CA LEU A 24 -8.81 13.41 -28.53
C LEU A 24 -8.07 12.09 -28.53
N SER A 25 -6.75 12.14 -28.73
CA SER A 25 -5.87 10.98 -28.59
C SER A 25 -5.56 10.70 -27.12
N TYR A 26 -5.56 9.43 -26.74
CA TYR A 26 -5.24 8.97 -25.38
C TYR A 26 -4.54 7.61 -25.41
N GLN A 27 -3.88 7.27 -24.31
CA GLN A 27 -3.34 5.93 -24.07
C GLN A 27 -4.14 5.25 -22.95
N VAL A 28 -4.14 3.92 -22.94
CA VAL A 28 -4.80 3.11 -21.92
C VAL A 28 -3.77 2.26 -21.20
N VAL A 29 -3.82 2.26 -19.87
CA VAL A 29 -3.13 1.29 -19.03
C VAL A 29 -4.17 0.29 -18.54
N ASP A 30 -4.06 -0.97 -18.94
CA ASP A 30 -5.02 -2.03 -18.60
C ASP A 30 -4.57 -2.80 -17.35
N PRO A 31 -5.39 -2.95 -16.30
CA PRO A 31 -5.05 -3.78 -15.13
C PRO A 31 -5.03 -5.29 -15.41
N SER A 32 -5.47 -5.73 -16.59
CA SER A 32 -5.69 -7.15 -16.90
C SER A 32 -4.40 -7.88 -17.31
N PRO A 33 -4.32 -9.19 -17.04
CA PRO A 33 -5.28 -9.98 -16.27
C PRO A 33 -5.11 -9.83 -14.75
N GLY A 34 -3.88 -9.68 -14.26
CA GLY A 34 -3.53 -9.86 -12.86
C GLY A 34 -4.24 -8.97 -11.84
N TYR A 35 -4.69 -7.78 -12.22
CA TYR A 35 -5.36 -6.84 -11.33
C TYR A 35 -6.82 -6.54 -11.71
N ARG A 36 -7.42 -7.32 -12.61
CA ARG A 36 -8.78 -7.05 -13.12
C ARG A 36 -9.90 -7.05 -12.08
N LEU A 37 -9.68 -7.63 -10.90
CA LEU A 37 -10.68 -7.64 -9.81
C LEU A 37 -10.65 -6.37 -8.95
N VAL A 38 -9.56 -5.60 -9.01
CA VAL A 38 -9.36 -4.41 -8.17
C VAL A 38 -9.07 -3.13 -8.96
N GLY A 39 -8.80 -3.28 -10.26
CA GLY A 39 -8.46 -2.19 -11.17
C GLY A 39 -9.48 -2.03 -12.29
N VAL A 40 -9.61 -0.78 -12.74
CA VAL A 40 -10.32 -0.40 -13.96
C VAL A 40 -9.29 0.26 -14.89
N PRO A 41 -9.32 0.02 -16.22
CA PRO A 41 -8.40 0.65 -17.15
C PRO A 41 -8.26 2.16 -16.92
N ALA A 42 -7.01 2.62 -16.86
CA ALA A 42 -6.67 4.02 -16.65
C ALA A 42 -6.42 4.70 -18.00
N ILE A 43 -6.71 6.00 -18.07
CA ILE A 43 -6.49 6.83 -19.26
C ILE A 43 -5.31 7.76 -19.01
N VAL A 44 -4.44 7.86 -20.01
CA VAL A 44 -3.35 8.84 -20.06
C VAL A 44 -3.63 9.83 -21.18
N LEU A 45 -3.62 11.12 -20.84
CA LEU A 45 -3.81 12.23 -21.77
C LEU A 45 -2.60 13.16 -21.77
N GLU A 46 -2.36 13.82 -22.88
CA GLU A 46 -1.52 15.02 -22.88
C GLU A 46 -2.23 16.18 -22.19
N GLU A 47 -1.46 17.10 -21.62
CA GLU A 47 -2.02 18.26 -20.90
C GLU A 47 -2.92 19.12 -21.81
N GLU A 48 -2.54 19.25 -23.07
CA GLU A 48 -3.32 20.00 -24.05
C GLU A 48 -4.65 19.30 -24.38
N ALA A 49 -4.66 17.97 -24.45
CA ALA A 49 -5.89 17.21 -24.64
C ALA A 49 -6.82 17.34 -23.42
N LEU A 50 -6.28 17.37 -22.20
CA LEU A 50 -7.08 17.63 -21.01
C LEU A 50 -7.69 19.04 -21.03
N ARG A 51 -6.94 20.07 -21.45
CA ARG A 51 -7.48 21.43 -21.60
C ARG A 51 -8.63 21.47 -22.59
N GLN A 52 -8.48 20.82 -23.75
CA GLN A 52 -9.54 20.71 -24.75
C GLN A 52 -10.77 19.99 -24.20
N LEU A 53 -10.58 18.89 -23.47
CA LEU A 53 -11.67 18.16 -22.80
C LEU A 53 -12.42 19.06 -21.81
N THR A 54 -11.70 19.81 -20.97
CA THR A 54 -12.32 20.72 -19.98
C THR A 54 -13.05 21.91 -20.59
N CYS A 55 -12.66 22.34 -21.79
CA CYS A 55 -13.33 23.41 -22.53
C CYS A 55 -14.51 22.91 -23.39
N SER A 56 -14.63 21.59 -23.58
CA SER A 56 -15.69 21.03 -24.42
C SER A 56 -17.02 21.00 -23.68
N GLU A 57 -18.12 21.30 -24.38
CA GLU A 57 -19.49 21.14 -23.86
C GLU A 57 -20.00 19.69 -24.01
N THR A 58 -19.13 18.78 -24.47
CA THR A 58 -19.49 17.44 -24.91
C THR A 58 -19.54 16.45 -23.74
N GLY A 59 -20.70 16.39 -23.08
CA GLY A 59 -20.97 15.42 -22.03
C GLY A 59 -20.14 15.59 -20.76
N GLU A 60 -20.53 14.89 -19.70
CA GLU A 60 -19.81 14.93 -18.43
C GLU A 60 -18.72 13.86 -18.40
N PHE A 61 -17.46 14.30 -18.23
CA PHE A 61 -16.32 13.40 -18.04
C PHE A 61 -16.16 13.06 -16.56
N TYR A 62 -16.51 11.82 -16.19
CA TYR A 62 -16.47 11.35 -14.81
C TYR A 62 -15.21 10.52 -14.55
N CYS A 63 -14.38 10.97 -13.62
CA CYS A 63 -13.17 10.24 -13.24
C CYS A 63 -12.86 10.39 -11.75
N SER A 64 -11.95 9.56 -11.24
CA SER A 64 -11.59 9.55 -9.82
C SER A 64 -10.63 10.68 -9.42
N GLY A 65 -10.13 11.44 -10.39
CA GLY A 65 -9.17 12.53 -10.21
C GLY A 65 -7.98 12.44 -11.16
N TRP A 66 -7.14 13.47 -11.18
CA TRP A 66 -5.99 13.59 -12.10
C TRP A 66 -4.68 13.61 -11.34
N VAL A 67 -3.67 12.93 -11.88
CA VAL A 67 -2.30 12.89 -11.38
C VAL A 67 -1.29 12.99 -12.53
N ASN A 68 -0.05 13.37 -12.22
CA ASN A 68 1.03 13.26 -13.19
C ASN A 68 1.24 11.80 -13.56
N PHE A 69 1.31 11.52 -14.86
CA PHE A 69 1.61 10.17 -15.33
C PHE A 69 3.08 9.83 -15.02
N GLN A 70 3.29 8.64 -14.47
CA GLN A 70 4.59 8.01 -14.31
C GLN A 70 4.51 6.63 -14.95
N PRO A 71 5.48 6.24 -15.81
CA PRO A 71 5.54 4.89 -16.34
C PRO A 71 5.63 3.86 -15.22
N ALA A 72 4.92 2.74 -15.39
CA ALA A 72 4.92 1.68 -14.41
C ALA A 72 6.33 1.10 -14.23
N THR A 73 6.76 0.97 -12.98
CA THR A 73 8.04 0.32 -12.65
C THR A 73 7.93 -1.20 -12.58
N GLN A 74 6.70 -1.71 -12.48
CA GLN A 74 6.39 -3.13 -12.35
C GLN A 74 5.44 -3.56 -13.46
N SER A 75 5.56 -4.81 -13.89
CA SER A 75 4.64 -5.41 -14.87
C SER A 75 3.34 -5.85 -14.20
N ILE A 76 2.26 -5.83 -14.97
CA ILE A 76 1.01 -6.48 -14.59
C ILE A 76 1.22 -8.01 -14.69
N PRO A 77 0.84 -8.80 -13.68
CA PRO A 77 0.92 -10.25 -13.73
C PRO A 77 0.11 -10.82 -14.90
N LEU A 78 0.64 -11.84 -15.56
CA LEU A 78 -0.01 -12.51 -16.69
C LEU A 78 -1.00 -13.59 -16.23
N GLU A 79 -0.94 -13.98 -14.96
CA GLU A 79 -1.86 -14.92 -14.36
C GLU A 79 -3.18 -14.25 -13.95
N GLU A 80 -4.25 -15.05 -13.97
CA GLU A 80 -5.53 -14.65 -13.42
C GLU A 80 -5.44 -14.46 -11.90
N PRO A 81 -6.13 -13.46 -11.33
CA PRO A 81 -6.11 -13.24 -9.89
C PRO A 81 -6.75 -14.41 -9.14
N GLU A 82 -6.16 -14.75 -7.99
CA GLU A 82 -6.62 -15.83 -7.10
C GLU A 82 -8.07 -15.61 -6.66
N LEU A 83 -8.93 -16.60 -6.87
CA LEU A 83 -10.32 -16.58 -6.40
C LEU A 83 -10.42 -17.25 -5.04
N PHE A 84 -11.31 -16.72 -4.19
CA PHE A 84 -11.58 -17.26 -2.87
C PHE A 84 -13.04 -17.71 -2.79
N PRO A 85 -13.38 -18.77 -2.03
CA PRO A 85 -14.76 -19.23 -1.88
C PRO A 85 -15.68 -18.16 -1.29
N GLU A 86 -15.16 -17.37 -0.35
CA GLU A 86 -15.81 -16.19 0.21
C GLU A 86 -14.95 -14.95 -0.07
N ASP A 87 -15.48 -13.98 -0.82
CA ASP A 87 -14.83 -12.69 -1.01
C ASP A 87 -15.33 -11.68 0.03
N ARG A 88 -14.43 -11.28 0.93
CA ARG A 88 -14.66 -10.32 2.01
C ARG A 88 -14.24 -8.90 1.66
N LEU A 89 -13.73 -8.67 0.46
CA LEU A 89 -13.50 -7.32 -0.06
C LEU A 89 -14.64 -6.90 -1.00
N GLY A 90 -15.09 -7.81 -1.86
CA GLY A 90 -16.10 -7.54 -2.86
C GLY A 90 -15.60 -6.57 -3.93
N THR A 91 -16.49 -5.70 -4.43
CA THR A 91 -16.11 -4.75 -5.49
C THR A 91 -15.20 -3.67 -4.96
N VAL A 92 -14.08 -3.40 -5.64
CA VAL A 92 -13.17 -2.29 -5.31
C VAL A 92 -13.35 -1.17 -6.32
N ALA A 93 -13.63 0.04 -5.84
CA ALA A 93 -13.84 1.22 -6.69
C ALA A 93 -12.94 2.37 -6.22
N ILE A 94 -11.95 2.76 -7.02
CA ILE A 94 -11.12 3.94 -6.72
C ILE A 94 -11.99 5.17 -6.88
N MET A 95 -12.39 5.80 -5.77
CA MET A 95 -13.26 6.99 -5.76
C MET A 95 -12.46 8.28 -5.76
N VAL A 96 -11.26 8.25 -5.19
CA VAL A 96 -10.35 9.39 -5.13
C VAL A 96 -8.99 8.94 -5.62
N LEU A 97 -8.45 9.68 -6.58
CA LEU A 97 -7.08 9.60 -7.06
C LEU A 97 -6.50 11.02 -7.00
N GLY A 98 -5.30 11.18 -6.43
CA GLY A 98 -4.65 12.48 -6.39
C GLY A 98 -3.17 12.40 -6.07
N PRO A 99 -2.44 13.52 -6.16
CA PRO A 99 -1.05 13.57 -5.76
C PRO A 99 -0.93 13.30 -4.26
N CYS A 100 0.12 12.59 -3.87
CA CYS A 100 0.43 12.38 -2.47
C CYS A 100 0.94 13.69 -1.85
N VAL A 101 0.42 14.02 -0.66
CA VAL A 101 0.78 15.27 0.06
C VAL A 101 2.24 15.24 0.53
N ALA A 102 2.73 14.05 0.91
CA ALA A 102 4.07 13.88 1.46
C ALA A 102 5.16 13.68 0.40
N ASP A 103 4.79 13.36 -0.84
CA ASP A 103 5.73 13.14 -1.95
C ASP A 103 4.98 13.38 -3.27
N LEU A 104 5.23 14.51 -3.92
CA LEU A 104 4.53 14.92 -5.15
C LEU A 104 4.82 14.02 -6.36
N LYS A 105 5.84 13.15 -6.29
CA LYS A 105 6.11 12.14 -7.33
C LYS A 105 5.25 10.90 -7.20
N LYS A 106 4.52 10.78 -6.10
CA LYS A 106 3.69 9.61 -5.77
C LYS A 106 2.23 9.97 -5.76
N ILE A 107 1.38 8.95 -5.85
CA ILE A 107 -0.07 9.09 -5.82
C ILE A 107 -0.64 8.63 -4.47
N ARG A 108 -1.81 9.15 -4.15
CA ARG A 108 -2.69 8.67 -3.08
C ARG A 108 -4.02 8.28 -3.68
N LEU A 109 -4.68 7.31 -3.06
CA LEU A 109 -6.01 6.90 -3.45
C LEU A 109 -6.88 6.52 -2.27
N ILE A 110 -8.20 6.63 -2.48
CA ILE A 110 -9.22 6.07 -1.60
C ILE A 110 -10.10 5.19 -2.47
N ALA A 111 -10.09 3.89 -2.19
CA ALA A 111 -10.92 2.90 -2.84
C ALA A 111 -12.07 2.49 -1.91
N HIS A 112 -13.31 2.61 -2.38
CA HIS A 112 -14.48 2.08 -1.69
C HIS A 112 -14.60 0.59 -1.97
N ILE A 113 -15.07 -0.15 -0.98
CA ILE A 113 -15.30 -1.59 -1.06
C ILE A 113 -16.77 -1.90 -0.74
N SER A 114 -17.32 -2.99 -1.28
CA SER A 114 -18.74 -3.33 -1.07
C SER A 114 -19.00 -4.14 0.20
N CYS A 115 -17.97 -4.71 0.81
CA CYS A 115 -18.06 -5.53 2.02
C CYS A 115 -17.57 -4.76 3.25
N ASP A 116 -18.17 -5.03 4.40
CA ASP A 116 -17.76 -4.45 5.68
C ASP A 116 -16.60 -5.26 6.28
N LEU A 117 -15.45 -4.60 6.50
CA LEU A 117 -14.24 -5.21 7.07
C LEU A 117 -14.21 -5.21 8.61
N SER A 118 -15.19 -4.67 9.31
CA SER A 118 -15.15 -4.50 10.77
C SER A 118 -14.91 -5.82 11.51
N GLU A 119 -15.54 -6.90 11.05
CA GLU A 119 -15.40 -8.24 11.65
C GLU A 119 -14.01 -8.84 11.44
N ILE A 120 -13.30 -8.48 10.37
CA ILE A 120 -12.00 -9.08 10.06
C ILE A 120 -10.85 -8.39 10.80
N PHE A 121 -11.00 -7.13 11.22
CA PHE A 121 -9.91 -6.39 11.84
C PHE A 121 -9.28 -7.05 13.07
N PRO A 122 -10.02 -7.66 14.00
CA PRO A 122 -9.41 -8.36 15.14
C PRO A 122 -8.53 -9.55 14.72
N TYR A 123 -8.90 -10.25 13.64
CA TYR A 123 -8.12 -11.37 13.10
C TYR A 123 -6.89 -10.88 12.36
N LEU A 124 -7.03 -9.84 11.54
CA LEU A 124 -5.90 -9.17 10.90
C LEU A 124 -4.93 -8.60 11.94
N ASN A 125 -5.43 -8.01 13.03
CA ASN A 125 -4.60 -7.49 14.13
C ASN A 125 -3.87 -8.60 14.89
N ALA A 126 -4.46 -9.80 14.97
CA ALA A 126 -3.81 -10.96 15.57
C ALA A 126 -2.63 -11.43 14.70
N GLU A 127 -2.83 -11.51 13.38
CA GLU A 127 -1.84 -11.98 12.41
C GLU A 127 -0.74 -10.94 12.12
N MET A 128 -1.12 -9.65 12.05
CA MET A 128 -0.24 -8.56 11.67
C MET A 128 0.26 -7.79 12.90
N THR A 129 1.37 -8.24 13.50
CA THR A 129 1.96 -7.57 14.67
C THR A 129 2.40 -6.12 14.40
N SER A 130 2.69 -5.76 13.15
CA SER A 130 3.01 -4.39 12.72
C SER A 130 1.81 -3.45 12.63
N ALA A 131 0.59 -3.99 12.60
CA ALA A 131 -0.60 -3.19 12.36
C ALA A 131 -1.03 -2.43 13.61
N CYS A 132 -1.48 -1.20 13.41
CA CYS A 132 -2.12 -0.38 14.43
C CYS A 132 -3.64 -0.55 14.29
N PHE A 133 -4.24 -1.35 15.16
CA PHE A 133 -5.69 -1.47 15.27
C PHE A 133 -6.27 -0.41 16.20
N ASN A 134 -7.34 0.27 15.74
CA ASN A 134 -8.10 1.22 16.55
C ASN A 134 -9.54 0.70 16.76
N ALA A 135 -9.82 0.12 17.93
CA ALA A 135 -11.15 -0.39 18.25
C ALA A 135 -12.23 0.71 18.39
N GLY A 136 -11.84 1.94 18.78
CA GLY A 136 -12.78 3.06 18.97
C GLY A 136 -13.32 3.68 17.67
N GLY A 137 -12.71 3.32 16.53
CA GLY A 137 -13.20 3.57 15.19
C GLY A 137 -12.59 2.50 14.30
N PRO A 138 -13.31 1.39 14.01
CA PRO A 138 -12.73 0.13 13.55
C PRO A 138 -11.90 0.36 12.31
N SER A 139 -10.59 0.43 12.50
CA SER A 139 -9.63 0.68 11.44
C SER A 139 -8.33 0.00 11.77
N LEU A 140 -7.66 -0.46 10.72
CA LEU A 140 -6.39 -1.15 10.82
C LEU A 140 -5.41 -0.49 9.85
N VAL A 141 -4.32 0.03 10.39
CA VAL A 141 -3.31 0.77 9.62
C VAL A 141 -1.98 0.04 9.68
N PHE A 142 -1.33 -0.15 8.55
CA PHE A 142 -0.01 -0.78 8.49
C PHE A 142 0.86 -0.13 7.41
N MET A 143 2.16 -0.38 7.51
CA MET A 143 3.16 0.07 6.54
C MET A 143 3.56 -1.07 5.62
N GLU A 144 3.59 -0.82 4.32
CA GLU A 144 4.24 -1.66 3.31
C GLU A 144 5.46 -0.90 2.77
N GLY A 145 6.63 -1.13 3.35
CA GLY A 145 7.80 -0.28 3.10
C GLY A 145 7.51 1.18 3.49
N TYR A 146 7.64 2.13 2.56
CA TYR A 146 7.31 3.54 2.77
C TYR A 146 5.82 3.88 2.63
N ARG A 147 4.99 2.93 2.22
CA ARG A 147 3.58 3.13 1.90
C ARG A 147 2.72 2.88 3.11
N MET A 148 1.87 3.86 3.43
CA MET A 148 0.88 3.70 4.48
C MET A 148 -0.42 3.20 3.87
N ILE A 149 -0.96 2.11 4.42
CA ILE A 149 -2.23 1.50 4.02
C ILE A 149 -3.16 1.54 5.23
N SER A 150 -4.33 2.13 5.04
CA SER A 150 -5.38 2.21 6.07
C SER A 150 -6.62 1.46 5.59
N LEU A 151 -7.02 0.45 6.35
CA LEU A 151 -8.28 -0.26 6.18
C LEU A 151 -9.32 0.35 7.11
N LEU A 152 -10.44 0.77 6.52
CA LEU A 152 -11.65 1.22 7.21
C LEU A 152 -12.79 0.25 6.82
N PRO A 153 -13.96 0.30 7.50
CA PRO A 153 -15.02 -0.68 7.27
C PRO A 153 -15.46 -0.78 5.80
N ASP A 154 -15.56 0.36 5.12
CA ASP A 154 -16.13 0.50 3.78
C ASP A 154 -15.12 1.00 2.73
N ARG A 155 -13.85 1.20 3.10
CA ARG A 155 -12.83 1.77 2.21
C ARG A 155 -11.40 1.45 2.60
N ILE A 156 -10.52 1.52 1.60
CA ILE A 156 -9.07 1.42 1.72
C ILE A 156 -8.46 2.75 1.31
N ALA A 157 -7.59 3.31 2.14
CA ALA A 157 -6.75 4.45 1.78
C ALA A 157 -5.30 4.01 1.60
N VAL A 158 -4.70 4.37 0.46
CA VAL A 158 -3.29 4.10 0.15
C VAL A 158 -2.57 5.42 -0.07
N ALA A 159 -1.49 5.65 0.66
CA ALA A 159 -0.65 6.83 0.52
C ALA A 159 0.74 6.44 0.02
N LYS A 160 1.30 7.21 -0.92
CA LYS A 160 2.61 6.96 -1.54
C LYS A 160 2.63 5.70 -2.44
N ALA A 161 1.58 5.47 -3.24
CA ALA A 161 1.69 4.54 -4.38
C ALA A 161 2.57 5.18 -5.47
N ASP A 162 3.43 4.41 -6.12
CA ASP A 162 4.41 4.99 -7.05
C ASP A 162 3.78 5.37 -8.39
N ASP A 163 2.85 4.54 -8.84
CA ASP A 163 2.10 4.71 -10.07
C ASP A 163 0.77 3.94 -9.96
N ILE A 164 -0.05 3.97 -11.03
CA ILE A 164 -1.36 3.31 -11.04
C ILE A 164 -1.26 1.77 -10.96
N VAL A 165 -0.21 1.17 -11.51
CA VAL A 165 -0.02 -0.28 -11.51
C VAL A 165 0.36 -0.74 -10.11
N ASP A 166 1.24 -0.01 -9.45
CA ASP A 166 1.55 -0.25 -8.04
C ASP A 166 0.33 -0.03 -7.12
N ALA A 167 -0.52 0.96 -7.41
CA ALA A 167 -1.80 1.12 -6.70
C ALA A 167 -2.70 -0.12 -6.80
N TRP A 168 -2.87 -0.69 -8.00
CA TRP A 168 -3.64 -1.91 -8.18
C TRP A 168 -3.00 -3.12 -7.51
N ARG A 169 -1.66 -3.24 -7.58
CA ARG A 169 -0.91 -4.28 -6.85
C ARG A 169 -1.18 -4.22 -5.34
N VAL A 170 -1.21 -3.02 -4.76
CA VAL A 170 -1.51 -2.83 -3.34
C VAL A 170 -2.93 -3.26 -3.02
N LEU A 171 -3.92 -2.85 -3.82
CA LEU A 171 -5.32 -3.23 -3.62
C LEU A 171 -5.51 -4.74 -3.74
N GLU A 172 -4.87 -5.39 -4.71
CA GLU A 172 -4.89 -6.84 -4.89
C GLU A 172 -4.23 -7.56 -3.71
N ARG A 173 -3.11 -7.04 -3.21
CA ARG A 173 -2.48 -7.55 -1.99
C ARG A 173 -3.43 -7.47 -0.79
N VAL A 174 -4.14 -6.35 -0.62
CA VAL A 174 -5.13 -6.19 0.46
C VAL A 174 -6.28 -7.20 0.29
N ARG A 175 -6.79 -7.39 -0.93
CA ARG A 175 -7.83 -8.40 -1.22
C ARG A 175 -7.39 -9.79 -0.81
N ARG A 176 -6.19 -10.21 -1.19
CA ARG A 176 -5.62 -11.52 -0.82
C ARG A 176 -5.39 -11.65 0.68
N LEU A 177 -4.87 -10.61 1.32
CA LEU A 177 -4.65 -10.56 2.77
C LEU A 177 -5.96 -10.74 3.55
N VAL A 178 -6.98 -9.97 3.19
CA VAL A 178 -8.32 -10.05 3.80
C VAL A 178 -8.91 -11.44 3.62
N ASN A 179 -8.95 -11.96 2.38
CA ASN A 179 -9.60 -13.24 2.13
C ASN A 179 -8.86 -14.43 2.75
N ARG A 180 -7.52 -14.44 2.74
CA ARG A 180 -6.73 -15.49 3.41
C ARG A 180 -6.89 -15.48 4.93
N CYS A 181 -6.92 -14.30 5.53
CA CYS A 181 -7.19 -14.16 6.95
C CYS A 181 -8.59 -14.71 7.29
N TRP A 182 -9.58 -14.43 6.42
CA TRP A 182 -10.94 -14.91 6.59
C TRP A 182 -11.06 -16.44 6.49
N GLU A 183 -10.43 -17.08 5.52
CA GLU A 183 -10.43 -18.54 5.37
C GLU A 183 -9.84 -19.24 6.60
N ARG A 184 -8.81 -18.64 7.20
CA ARG A 184 -8.11 -19.20 8.36
C ARG A 184 -8.64 -18.71 9.71
N ARG A 185 -9.68 -17.88 9.73
CA ARG A 185 -10.17 -17.21 10.95
C ARG A 185 -10.50 -18.15 12.10
N SER A 186 -10.96 -19.37 11.81
CA SER A 186 -11.29 -20.39 12.83
C SER A 186 -10.07 -20.90 13.60
N ALA A 187 -8.87 -20.80 13.00
CA ALA A 187 -7.61 -21.14 13.63
C ALA A 187 -6.93 -19.93 14.31
N LEU A 188 -7.50 -18.73 14.19
CA LEU A 188 -6.94 -17.50 14.74
C LEU A 188 -7.71 -17.08 15.98
N THR A 189 -6.98 -16.64 17.02
CA THR A 189 -7.59 -15.96 18.17
C THR A 189 -7.65 -14.46 17.89
N PRO A 190 -8.84 -13.83 17.82
CA PRO A 190 -8.96 -12.41 17.51
C PRO A 190 -8.29 -11.54 18.58
N CYS A 191 -7.57 -10.50 18.14
CA CYS A 191 -6.88 -9.56 19.01
C CYS A 191 -7.55 -8.18 18.93
N TYR A 192 -8.16 -7.75 20.02
CA TYR A 192 -8.83 -6.43 20.10
C TYR A 192 -7.93 -5.35 20.70
N GLU A 193 -6.77 -5.74 21.24
CA GLU A 193 -5.85 -4.80 21.85
C GLU A 193 -5.21 -3.90 20.81
N ARG A 194 -5.18 -2.60 21.12
CA ARG A 194 -4.40 -1.62 20.37
C ARG A 194 -2.93 -1.82 20.68
N ARG A 195 -2.23 -2.59 19.84
CA ARG A 195 -0.76 -2.68 19.89
C ARG A 195 -0.20 -1.31 19.48
N ARG A 196 0.44 -0.63 20.43
CA ARG A 196 1.18 0.59 20.15
C ARG A 196 2.57 0.18 19.72
N LYS A 197 3.01 0.64 18.54
CA LYS A 197 4.42 0.56 18.14
C LYS A 197 5.25 1.16 19.30
N PRO A 198 6.22 0.44 19.88
CA PRO A 198 7.07 1.00 20.91
C PRO A 198 7.77 2.24 20.34
N PRO A 199 7.92 3.31 21.13
CA PRO A 199 8.52 4.54 20.62
C PRO A 199 9.95 4.26 20.14
N ALA A 200 10.43 4.96 19.10
CA ALA A 200 11.75 4.72 18.51
C ALA A 200 12.90 4.73 19.55
N ILE A 201 12.74 5.45 20.66
CA ILE A 201 13.68 5.45 21.77
C ILE A 201 13.87 4.05 22.41
N GLU A 202 12.84 3.20 22.41
CA GLU A 202 12.93 1.83 22.90
C GLU A 202 13.76 0.95 21.96
N ILE A 203 13.74 1.23 20.65
CA ILE A 203 14.63 0.61 19.69
C ILE A 203 16.07 1.07 19.96
N TYR A 204 16.28 2.38 20.11
CA TYR A 204 17.59 2.95 20.38
C TYR A 204 18.25 2.34 21.63
N LYS A 205 17.49 2.11 22.71
CA LYS A 205 17.98 1.45 23.94
C LYS A 205 18.50 0.03 23.74
N ARG A 206 18.13 -0.63 22.63
CA ARG A 206 18.55 -1.99 22.26
C ARG A 206 19.59 -2.00 21.13
N LEU A 207 20.07 -0.83 20.72
CA LEU A 207 21.19 -0.68 19.80
C LEU A 207 22.49 -0.48 20.58
N PRO A 208 23.66 -0.73 19.96
CA PRO A 208 24.96 -0.54 20.59
C PRO A 208 25.29 0.89 21.02
N ALA A 209 24.52 1.88 20.57
CA ALA A 209 24.73 3.32 20.79
C ALA A 209 26.14 3.84 20.42
N THR A 210 26.87 3.13 19.55
CA THR A 210 28.23 3.49 19.14
C THR A 210 28.29 4.63 18.12
N ASN A 211 27.19 4.91 17.43
CA ASN A 211 27.12 5.85 16.31
C ASN A 211 28.20 5.58 15.24
N CYS A 212 28.54 4.30 15.01
CA CYS A 212 29.61 3.89 14.10
C CYS A 212 29.35 4.22 12.61
N ARG A 213 28.11 4.55 12.23
CA ARG A 213 27.66 4.86 10.85
C ARG A 213 27.81 3.72 9.85
N ALA A 214 28.11 2.49 10.30
CA ALA A 214 28.23 1.33 9.42
C ALA A 214 26.91 0.95 8.71
N CYS A 215 25.77 1.38 9.26
CA CYS A 215 24.44 1.22 8.65
C CYS A 215 24.05 2.36 7.69
N GLY A 216 24.96 3.31 7.40
CA GLY A 216 24.68 4.48 6.56
C GLY A 216 24.01 5.66 7.29
N GLU A 217 23.60 5.48 8.54
CA GLU A 217 22.93 6.52 9.33
C GLU A 217 23.90 7.35 10.18
N ALA A 218 23.59 8.64 10.34
CA ALA A 218 24.43 9.58 11.10
C ALA A 218 24.60 9.21 12.58
N THR A 219 23.56 8.60 13.19
CA THR A 219 23.54 8.15 14.58
C THR A 219 22.70 6.87 14.73
N CYS A 220 22.91 6.12 15.82
CA CYS A 220 22.06 4.99 16.19
C CYS A 220 20.61 5.40 16.45
N LEU A 221 20.36 6.64 16.92
CA LEU A 221 19.00 7.15 17.08
C LEU A 221 18.33 7.42 15.72
N ALA A 222 19.08 7.96 14.75
CA ALA A 222 18.58 8.11 13.38
C ALA A 222 18.24 6.75 12.76
N PHE A 223 19.12 5.75 12.95
CA PHE A 223 18.82 4.36 12.56
C PHE A 223 17.57 3.83 13.25
N ALA A 224 17.43 4.00 14.57
CA ALA A 224 16.23 3.59 15.29
C ALA A 224 14.95 4.26 14.78
N LEU A 225 14.99 5.54 14.38
CA LEU A 225 13.85 6.26 13.81
C LEU A 225 13.47 5.74 12.43
N ARG A 226 14.46 5.54 11.55
CA ARG A 226 14.23 4.98 10.21
C ARG A 226 13.79 3.52 10.27
N LEU A 227 14.34 2.78 11.23
CA LEU A 227 13.92 1.42 11.51
C LEU A 227 12.47 1.46 11.98
N TRP A 228 12.12 2.30 12.96
CA TRP A 228 10.75 2.51 13.44
C TRP A 228 9.76 2.90 12.34
N SER A 229 10.17 3.70 11.34
CA SER A 229 9.34 4.07 10.18
C SER A 229 9.24 2.98 9.11
N GLY A 230 10.05 1.92 9.19
CA GLY A 230 10.09 0.81 8.23
C GLY A 230 10.89 1.12 6.97
N GLU A 231 11.71 2.17 6.97
CA GLU A 231 12.55 2.58 5.84
C GLU A 231 13.83 1.75 5.71
N VAL A 232 14.30 1.17 6.82
CA VAL A 232 15.50 0.33 6.88
C VAL A 232 15.19 -1.00 7.57
N ALA A 233 15.91 -2.06 7.20
CA ALA A 233 15.79 -3.37 7.84
C ALA A 233 16.62 -3.43 9.12
N VAL A 234 16.19 -4.23 10.09
CA VAL A 234 16.90 -4.39 11.37
C VAL A 234 18.30 -4.98 11.17
N SER A 235 18.46 -5.86 10.17
CA SER A 235 19.72 -6.50 9.77
C SER A 235 20.79 -5.52 9.28
N GLN A 236 20.41 -4.29 8.89
CA GLN A 236 21.37 -3.28 8.44
C GLN A 236 22.27 -2.75 9.56
N CYS A 237 21.98 -3.06 10.84
CA CYS A 237 22.91 -2.78 11.93
C CYS A 237 24.00 -3.86 12.01
N SER A 238 25.01 -3.78 11.13
CA SER A 238 26.11 -4.76 11.08
C SER A 238 26.84 -4.95 12.41
N ALA A 239 26.90 -3.92 13.26
CA ALA A 239 27.47 -4.03 14.60
C ALA A 239 26.77 -5.07 15.51
N VAL A 240 25.46 -5.28 15.30
CA VAL A 240 24.64 -6.27 16.03
C VAL A 240 24.57 -7.60 15.29
N PHE A 241 24.50 -7.60 13.96
CA PHE A 241 24.28 -8.82 13.17
C PHE A 241 25.58 -9.55 12.83
N ASP A 242 26.66 -8.81 12.58
CA ASP A 242 27.95 -9.33 12.09
C ASP A 242 29.12 -8.90 12.98
N GLY A 243 28.83 -8.28 14.12
CA GLY A 243 29.80 -7.55 14.93
C GLY A 243 29.83 -7.94 16.40
N GLN A 244 30.65 -7.21 17.15
CA GLN A 244 30.91 -7.45 18.58
C GLN A 244 29.69 -7.28 19.51
N TYR A 245 28.55 -6.81 19.00
CA TYR A 245 27.31 -6.61 19.76
C TYR A 245 26.23 -7.67 19.47
N ALA A 246 26.62 -8.87 19.02
CA ALA A 246 25.72 -9.99 18.75
C ALA A 246 24.78 -10.34 19.92
N HIS A 247 25.20 -10.10 21.17
CA HIS A 247 24.38 -10.33 22.36
C HIS A 247 23.10 -9.44 22.42
N LEU A 248 23.04 -8.33 21.67
CA LEU A 248 21.85 -7.47 21.59
C LEU A 248 20.82 -7.97 20.56
N LYS A 249 21.19 -8.93 19.71
CA LYS A 249 20.40 -9.38 18.56
C LYS A 249 19.02 -9.87 18.98
N ASP A 250 18.95 -10.76 19.97
CA ASP A 250 17.68 -11.36 20.40
C ASP A 250 16.73 -10.32 20.98
N ALA A 251 17.23 -9.42 21.83
CA ALA A 251 16.42 -8.35 22.42
C ALA A 251 15.93 -7.35 21.35
N LEU A 252 16.77 -7.03 20.37
CA LEU A 252 16.42 -6.16 19.25
C LEU A 252 15.38 -6.81 18.33
N LEU A 253 15.56 -8.09 17.99
CA LEU A 253 14.62 -8.87 17.18
C LEU A 253 13.28 -9.07 17.91
N GLN A 254 13.28 -9.35 19.21
CA GLN A 254 12.06 -9.50 20.00
C GLN A 254 11.23 -8.21 19.97
N LEU A 255 11.88 -7.04 20.16
CA LEU A 255 11.18 -5.75 20.04
C LEU A 255 10.67 -5.53 18.60
N CYS A 256 11.47 -5.87 17.59
CA CYS A 256 11.11 -5.67 16.18
C CYS A 256 10.04 -6.62 15.65
N SER A 257 9.95 -7.84 16.19
CA SER A 257 8.92 -8.83 15.85
C SER A 257 7.52 -8.34 16.25
N GLY A 258 7.41 -7.63 17.37
CA GLY A 258 6.18 -6.95 17.80
C GLY A 258 5.83 -5.69 16.98
N MET A 259 6.68 -5.31 16.02
CA MET A 259 6.48 -4.18 15.12
C MET A 259 6.28 -4.61 13.66
N GLY A 260 6.25 -5.93 13.37
CA GLY A 260 6.11 -6.57 12.06
C GLY A 260 7.00 -5.97 10.97
N MET A 261 8.28 -5.77 11.30
CA MET A 261 9.27 -5.18 10.40
C MET A 261 10.12 -6.26 9.73
N ARG A 262 10.62 -5.95 8.51
CA ARG A 262 11.37 -6.91 7.68
C ARG A 262 12.60 -7.43 8.43
N ILE A 263 12.61 -8.74 8.67
CA ILE A 263 13.82 -9.52 8.86
C ILE A 263 14.18 -9.98 7.45
N GLU A 264 15.14 -9.31 6.80
CA GLU A 264 15.79 -9.92 5.63
C GLU A 264 16.75 -10.96 6.20
N GLU A 265 16.30 -12.22 6.23
CA GLU A 265 17.20 -13.36 6.36
C GLU A 265 18.05 -13.38 5.09
N GLY A 266 19.37 -13.34 5.28
CA GLY A 266 20.33 -13.36 4.20
C GLY A 266 20.10 -14.56 3.28
N GLN A 267 20.35 -14.31 2.00
CA GLN A 267 20.44 -15.30 0.95
C GLN A 267 21.22 -16.53 1.43
N GLU A 268 20.58 -17.71 1.47
CA GLU A 268 21.32 -18.97 1.38
C GLU A 268 21.96 -18.99 -0.01
N GLU A 269 23.28 -18.80 -0.03
CA GLU A 269 24.12 -18.99 -1.21
C GLU A 269 24.00 -20.45 -1.70
N LEU A 270 23.87 -20.55 -3.01
CA LEU A 270 23.94 -21.79 -3.80
C LEU A 270 25.40 -22.20 -3.99
#